data_AF-A0A6A5FLN7-F1
#
_entry.id   AF-A0A6A5FLN7-F1
#
_cell.length_a   1.000
_cell.length_b   1.000
_cell.length_c   1.000
_cell.angle_alpha   90.00
_cell.angle_beta   90.00
_cell.angle_gamma   90.00
#
_symmetry.space_group_name_H-M   'P 1'
#
loop_
_entity.id
_entity.type
_entity.pdbx_description
1 polymer ?
#
loop_
_entity_poly.entity_id
_entity_poly.type
_entity_poly.pdbx_seq_one_letter_code
_entity_poly.pdbx_strand_id
1 'polypeptide(L)'
;MSFPNYGQALFKPMKQERDEETNYNFYYFSDFERHNAEIAAFHLDRVLGYRRIPPVVGRLVDVVKEIKDVTTDRKLARTFFTSPVGNVCFYGQCSYYCSTEHAVCGRPRDLEASLAVMLPDLSLAVRRTWRSPWRRSYSRSKLAKWESEPDYCSTVTKTQPFNKGTRLVDFIDLVILDFLMTPLKLQCVTVATSRRRGCADNLLAEIPE
;
A
#
# COMPACT_ATOMS: atom_id res chain seq x y z
N MET A 1 3.98 -10.80 -8.69
CA MET A 1 4.09 -11.48 -10.00
C MET A 1 5.55 -11.48 -10.42
N SER A 2 6.01 -12.57 -11.04
CA SER A 2 7.35 -12.67 -11.64
C SER A 2 7.18 -12.72 -13.16
N PHE A 3 8.08 -12.05 -13.89
CA PHE A 3 8.04 -11.94 -15.34
C PHE A 3 9.15 -12.78 -16.01
N PRO A 4 9.06 -13.08 -17.33
CA PRO A 4 10.07 -13.88 -18.03
C PRO A 4 11.49 -13.31 -17.97
N ASN A 5 11.63 -12.01 -17.79
CA ASN A 5 12.91 -11.32 -17.62
C ASN A 5 13.40 -11.31 -16.17
N TYR A 6 12.87 -12.19 -15.31
CA TYR A 6 13.19 -12.31 -13.87
C TYR A 6 12.78 -11.10 -13.01
N GLY A 7 12.25 -10.04 -13.63
CA GLY A 7 11.70 -8.90 -12.92
C GLY A 7 10.48 -9.30 -12.09
N GLN A 8 10.23 -8.56 -11.02
CA GLN A 8 9.10 -8.81 -10.14
C GLN A 8 8.30 -7.53 -9.89
N ALA A 9 6.99 -7.68 -9.74
CA ALA A 9 6.08 -6.60 -9.36
C ALA A 9 5.11 -7.04 -8.27
N LEU A 10 4.77 -6.12 -7.38
CA LEU A 10 3.65 -6.24 -6.46
C LEU A 10 2.34 -6.03 -7.23
N PHE A 11 1.39 -6.94 -7.03
CA PHE A 11 0.08 -6.93 -7.68
C PHE A 11 -0.98 -6.53 -6.65
N LYS A 12 -1.74 -5.46 -6.91
CA LYS A 12 -2.95 -5.12 -6.15
C LYS A 12 -4.17 -5.19 -7.09
N PRO A 13 -5.13 -6.09 -6.85
CA PRO A 13 -6.31 -6.22 -7.70
C PRO A 13 -7.29 -5.07 -7.46
N MET A 14 -8.16 -4.82 -8.44
CA MET A 14 -9.34 -4.00 -8.25
C MET A 14 -10.24 -4.59 -7.17
N LYS A 15 -10.46 -3.82 -6.11
CA LYS A 15 -11.28 -4.17 -4.95
C LYS A 15 -12.57 -3.36 -4.82
N GLN A 16 -12.62 -2.23 -5.51
CA GLN A 16 -13.68 -1.24 -5.40
C GLN A 16 -13.87 -0.59 -6.77
N GLU A 17 -15.11 -0.24 -7.13
CA GLU A 17 -15.42 0.46 -8.38
C GLU A 17 -14.89 1.90 -8.37
N ARG A 18 -14.82 2.52 -9.56
CA ARG A 18 -14.25 3.86 -9.72
C ARG A 18 -15.07 4.94 -9.02
N ASP A 19 -16.39 4.81 -9.09
CA ASP A 19 -17.34 5.82 -8.61
C ASP A 19 -17.75 5.56 -7.14
N GLU A 20 -17.22 4.50 -6.52
CA GLU A 20 -17.51 4.19 -5.13
C GLU A 20 -16.59 4.96 -4.19
N GLU A 21 -17.19 5.60 -3.19
CA GLU A 21 -16.47 6.27 -2.12
C GLU A 21 -16.34 5.37 -0.89
N THR A 22 -15.31 5.62 -0.07
CA THR A 22 -15.18 4.93 1.22
C THR A 22 -16.31 5.37 2.13
N ASN A 23 -17.00 4.42 2.76
CA ASN A 23 -18.09 4.72 3.68
C ASN A 23 -17.58 5.63 4.82
N TYR A 24 -18.26 6.74 5.07
CA TYR A 24 -17.87 7.73 6.09
C TYR A 24 -17.83 7.15 7.52
N ASN A 25 -18.52 6.04 7.79
CA ASN A 25 -18.48 5.33 9.07
C ASN A 25 -17.25 4.41 9.22
N PHE A 26 -16.47 4.20 8.15
CA PHE A 26 -15.28 3.37 8.23
C PHE A 26 -14.15 4.11 8.92
N TYR A 27 -13.52 3.41 9.87
CA TYR A 27 -12.23 3.86 10.39
C TYR A 27 -11.18 3.75 9.27
N TYR A 28 -10.17 4.61 9.31
CA TYR A 28 -9.06 4.64 8.33
C TYR A 28 -8.34 3.30 8.15
N PHE A 29 -8.31 2.44 9.18
CA PHE A 29 -7.70 1.11 9.13
C PHE A 29 -8.63 0.00 8.58
N SER A 30 -9.86 0.35 8.22
CA SER A 30 -10.85 -0.52 7.58
C SER A 30 -11.11 -0.11 6.12
N ASP A 31 -10.40 0.88 5.63
CA ASP A 31 -10.55 1.33 4.25
C ASP A 31 -9.76 0.43 3.29
N PHE A 32 -10.31 0.22 2.10
CA PHE A 32 -9.75 -0.68 1.11
C PHE A 32 -8.44 -0.14 0.51
N GLU A 33 -7.54 -1.06 0.16
CA GLU A 33 -6.41 -0.74 -0.71
C GLU A 33 -6.86 -0.85 -2.16
N ARG A 34 -6.71 0.23 -2.93
CA ARG A 34 -7.19 0.32 -4.31
C ARG A 34 -6.02 0.41 -5.27
N HIS A 35 -6.08 -0.31 -6.38
CA HIS A 35 -5.09 -0.24 -7.45
C HIS A 35 -5.00 1.16 -8.08
N ASN A 36 -6.12 1.87 -8.17
CA ASN A 36 -6.16 3.26 -8.66
C ASN A 36 -5.25 4.19 -7.84
N ALA A 37 -5.24 4.02 -6.51
CA ALA A 37 -4.44 4.85 -5.61
C ALA A 37 -2.94 4.63 -5.86
N GLU A 38 -2.50 3.38 -6.06
CA GLU A 38 -1.10 3.07 -6.37
C GLU A 38 -0.61 3.75 -7.66
N ILE A 39 -1.43 3.68 -8.72
CA ILE A 39 -1.10 4.27 -10.02
C ILE A 39 -1.07 5.81 -9.90
N ALA A 40 -2.10 6.39 -9.28
CA ALA A 40 -2.20 7.83 -9.09
C ALA A 40 -1.07 8.37 -8.21
N ALA A 41 -0.69 7.66 -7.14
CA ALA A 41 0.39 8.03 -6.24
C ALA A 41 1.71 8.22 -6.99
N PHE A 42 2.08 7.25 -7.83
CA PHE A 42 3.28 7.32 -8.64
C PHE A 42 3.29 8.55 -9.56
N HIS A 43 2.17 8.82 -10.24
CA HIS A 43 2.08 9.97 -11.12
C HIS A 43 2.09 11.31 -10.36
N LEU A 44 1.44 11.38 -9.20
CA LEU A 44 1.43 12.57 -8.35
C LEU A 44 2.83 12.84 -7.77
N ASP A 45 3.50 11.83 -7.22
CA ASP A 45 4.89 11.89 -6.75
C ASP A 45 5.84 12.38 -7.85
N ARG A 46 5.63 11.92 -9.09
CA ARG A 46 6.39 12.37 -10.25
C ARG A 46 6.13 13.84 -10.60
N VAL A 47 4.87 14.28 -10.58
CA VAL A 47 4.46 15.67 -10.90
C VAL A 47 4.96 16.66 -9.85
N LEU A 48 4.92 16.28 -8.57
CA LEU A 48 5.46 17.08 -7.46
C LEU A 48 6.99 17.11 -7.43
N GLY A 49 7.65 16.29 -8.24
CA GLY A 49 9.11 16.23 -8.33
C GLY A 49 9.78 15.51 -7.15
N TYR A 50 9.03 14.74 -6.37
CA TYR A 50 9.54 13.96 -5.24
C TYR A 50 10.32 12.74 -5.72
N ARG A 51 9.79 11.97 -6.68
CA ARG A 51 10.42 10.76 -7.24
C ARG A 51 10.76 9.71 -6.18
N ARG A 52 9.86 9.48 -5.22
CA ARG A 52 10.03 8.57 -4.08
C ARG A 52 9.19 7.30 -4.18
N ILE A 53 8.22 7.25 -5.08
CA ILE A 53 7.33 6.09 -5.27
C ILE A 53 7.84 5.22 -6.43
N PRO A 54 7.95 3.88 -6.25
CA PRO A 54 8.37 2.98 -7.33
C PRO A 54 7.38 3.06 -8.51
N PRO A 55 7.85 2.91 -9.76
CA PRO A 55 6.98 2.87 -10.93
C PRO A 55 5.80 1.88 -10.78
N VAL A 56 4.60 2.37 -11.05
CA VAL A 56 3.35 1.60 -11.02
C VAL A 56 2.60 1.77 -12.33
N VAL A 57 2.07 0.66 -12.87
CA VAL A 57 1.23 0.65 -14.07
C VAL A 57 -0.08 -0.11 -13.84
N GLY A 58 -1.14 0.29 -14.55
CA GLY A 58 -2.38 -0.49 -14.63
C GLY A 58 -2.27 -1.59 -15.69
N ARG A 59 -2.88 -2.75 -15.42
CA ARG A 59 -2.96 -3.87 -16.38
C ARG A 59 -4.26 -4.66 -16.17
N LEU A 60 -4.83 -5.14 -17.27
CA LEU A 60 -5.83 -6.20 -17.28
C LEU A 60 -5.11 -7.56 -17.25
N VAL A 61 -5.42 -8.38 -16.25
CA VAL A 61 -4.78 -9.68 -16.01
C VAL A 61 -5.81 -10.79 -16.18
N ASP A 62 -5.52 -11.78 -17.01
CA ASP A 62 -6.33 -13.01 -17.10
C ASP A 62 -6.07 -13.85 -15.83
N VAL A 63 -7.01 -13.83 -14.89
CA VAL A 63 -6.83 -14.48 -13.58
C VAL A 63 -6.67 -15.99 -13.67
N VAL A 64 -7.08 -16.61 -14.78
CA VAL A 64 -6.87 -18.05 -15.01
C VAL A 64 -5.45 -18.28 -15.50
N LYS A 65 -5.10 -17.70 -16.66
CA LYS A 65 -3.82 -17.97 -17.33
C LYS A 65 -2.62 -17.40 -16.58
N GLU A 66 -2.76 -16.22 -15.98
CA GLU A 66 -1.65 -15.46 -15.43
C GLU A 66 -1.54 -15.57 -13.90
N ILE A 67 -2.53 -16.17 -13.23
CA ILE A 67 -2.51 -16.36 -11.78
C ILE A 67 -2.78 -17.82 -11.41
N LYS A 68 -3.99 -18.34 -11.71
CA LYS A 68 -4.41 -19.67 -11.27
C LYS A 68 -3.53 -20.79 -11.81
N ASP A 69 -3.23 -20.77 -13.11
CA ASP A 69 -2.54 -21.87 -13.79
C ASP A 69 -1.02 -21.85 -13.58
N VAL A 70 -0.47 -20.70 -13.17
CA VAL A 70 0.98 -20.50 -12.97
C VAL A 70 1.41 -20.44 -11.50
N THR A 71 0.46 -20.29 -10.56
CA THR A 71 0.81 -20.19 -9.15
C THR A 71 1.23 -21.55 -8.58
N THR A 72 2.38 -21.58 -7.89
CA THR A 72 2.81 -22.73 -7.08
C THR A 72 2.30 -22.66 -5.65
N ASP A 73 1.69 -21.54 -5.24
CA ASP A 73 1.16 -21.36 -3.89
C ASP A 73 -0.19 -22.07 -3.75
N ARG A 74 -0.18 -23.21 -3.05
CA ARG A 74 -1.38 -24.00 -2.74
C ARG A 74 -2.42 -23.25 -1.93
N LYS A 75 -2.03 -22.26 -1.11
CA LYS A 75 -2.96 -21.46 -0.32
C LYS A 75 -3.81 -20.59 -1.25
N LEU A 76 -3.16 -19.88 -2.17
CA LEU A 76 -3.84 -19.08 -3.19
C LEU A 76 -4.67 -19.95 -4.15
N ALA A 77 -4.08 -21.03 -4.68
CA ALA A 77 -4.72 -21.90 -5.67
C ALA A 77 -6.07 -22.47 -5.21
N ARG A 78 -6.19 -22.80 -3.91
CA ARG A 78 -7.43 -23.35 -3.32
C ARG A 78 -8.55 -22.33 -3.17
N THR A 79 -8.27 -21.03 -3.28
CA THR A 79 -9.28 -19.98 -3.12
C THR A 79 -10.02 -19.62 -4.41
N PHE A 80 -9.64 -20.22 -5.54
CA PHE A 80 -10.31 -19.99 -6.82
C PHE A 80 -11.64 -20.72 -6.90
N PHE A 81 -12.68 -20.03 -7.35
CA PHE A 81 -14.00 -20.60 -7.61
C PHE A 81 -14.72 -19.87 -8.75
N THR A 82 -15.76 -20.50 -9.28
CA THR A 82 -16.64 -19.87 -10.28
C THR A 82 -17.85 -19.29 -9.56
N SER A 83 -18.12 -18.00 -9.77
CA SER A 83 -19.31 -17.34 -9.25
C SER A 83 -20.61 -17.84 -9.91
N PRO A 84 -21.79 -17.62 -9.31
CA PRO A 84 -23.07 -18.01 -9.90
C PRO A 84 -23.34 -17.41 -11.29
N VAL A 85 -22.70 -16.29 -11.62
CA VAL A 85 -22.82 -15.61 -12.93
C VAL A 85 -21.70 -16.00 -13.91
N GLY A 86 -20.90 -17.01 -13.59
CA GLY A 86 -19.89 -17.58 -14.50
C GLY A 86 -18.52 -16.88 -14.48
N ASN A 87 -18.31 -15.85 -13.66
CA ASN A 87 -17.01 -15.20 -13.50
C ASN A 87 -16.06 -16.04 -12.66
N VAL A 88 -14.77 -16.01 -12.97
CA VAL A 88 -13.72 -16.64 -12.15
C VAL A 88 -13.28 -15.67 -11.06
N CYS A 89 -13.36 -16.12 -9.81
CA CYS A 89 -13.06 -15.33 -8.62
C CYS A 89 -12.01 -16.01 -7.75
N PHE A 90 -11.33 -15.21 -6.92
CA PHE A 90 -10.45 -15.69 -5.86
C PHE A 90 -10.37 -14.66 -4.73
N TYR A 91 -10.00 -15.10 -3.52
CA TYR A 91 -9.86 -14.21 -2.36
C TYR A 91 -8.50 -14.32 -1.65
N GLY A 92 -7.69 -15.33 -1.97
CA GLY A 92 -6.36 -15.51 -1.38
C GLY A 92 -6.39 -15.74 0.15
N GLN A 93 -5.25 -15.54 0.81
CA GLN A 93 -5.15 -15.70 2.26
C GLN A 93 -4.40 -14.51 2.88
N CYS A 94 -5.15 -13.57 3.45
CA CYS A 94 -4.65 -12.40 4.15
C CYS A 94 -5.51 -12.09 5.39
N SER A 95 -5.11 -11.09 6.19
CA SER A 95 -5.78 -10.79 7.46
C SER A 95 -7.08 -9.99 7.31
N TYR A 96 -7.22 -9.16 6.28
CA TYR A 96 -8.37 -8.30 6.06
C TYR A 96 -8.98 -8.55 4.68
N TYR A 97 -10.30 -8.72 4.61
CA TYR A 97 -11.04 -8.81 3.33
C TYR A 97 -10.58 -9.95 2.39
N CYS A 98 -10.09 -11.05 2.95
CA CYS A 98 -9.71 -12.29 2.24
C CYS A 98 -10.65 -13.44 2.61
N SER A 99 -11.93 -13.32 2.26
CA SER A 99 -12.96 -14.37 2.37
C SER A 99 -13.78 -14.43 1.08
N THR A 100 -14.61 -15.47 0.92
CA THR A 100 -15.50 -15.64 -0.24
C THR A 100 -16.40 -14.42 -0.48
N GLU A 101 -16.91 -13.81 0.59
CA GLU A 101 -17.76 -12.60 0.54
C GLU A 101 -17.03 -11.37 -0.01
N HIS A 102 -15.70 -11.37 0.06
CA HIS A 102 -14.84 -10.29 -0.41
C HIS A 102 -13.98 -10.74 -1.61
N ALA A 103 -14.37 -11.79 -2.33
CA ALA A 103 -13.59 -12.26 -3.46
C ALA A 103 -13.49 -11.19 -4.57
N VAL A 104 -12.34 -11.15 -5.24
CA VAL A 104 -12.17 -10.37 -6.47
C VAL A 104 -12.45 -11.27 -7.66
N CYS A 105 -13.17 -10.75 -8.65
CA CYS A 105 -13.68 -11.51 -9.79
C CYS A 105 -13.27 -10.87 -11.10
N GLY A 106 -12.85 -11.68 -12.07
CA GLY A 106 -12.68 -11.22 -13.45
C GLY A 106 -14.02 -10.93 -14.14
N ARG A 107 -13.96 -10.31 -15.32
CA ARG A 107 -15.14 -10.01 -16.16
C ARG A 107 -14.97 -10.56 -17.59
N PRO A 108 -15.22 -11.87 -17.84
CA PRO A 108 -15.41 -12.94 -16.86
C PRO A 108 -14.08 -13.52 -16.32
N ARG A 109 -12.96 -13.22 -16.98
CA ARG A 109 -11.60 -13.64 -16.58
C ARG A 109 -10.64 -12.48 -16.38
N ASP A 110 -10.81 -11.40 -17.14
CA ASP A 110 -9.93 -10.25 -17.03
C ASP A 110 -10.24 -9.46 -15.76
N LEU A 111 -9.22 -9.20 -14.96
CA LEU A 111 -9.29 -8.40 -13.74
C LEU A 111 -8.33 -7.22 -13.86
N GLU A 112 -8.85 -6.02 -13.63
CA GLU A 112 -8.03 -4.81 -13.55
C GLU A 112 -7.18 -4.84 -12.27
N ALA A 113 -5.91 -4.44 -12.38
CA ALA A 113 -4.99 -4.38 -11.26
C ALA A 113 -3.87 -3.36 -11.49
N SER A 114 -3.18 -3.02 -10.41
CA SER A 114 -1.92 -2.26 -10.46
C SER A 114 -0.73 -3.20 -10.27
N LEU A 115 0.33 -2.93 -11.04
CA LEU A 115 1.62 -3.58 -10.95
C LEU A 115 2.68 -2.55 -10.54
N ALA A 116 3.09 -2.60 -9.28
CA ALA A 116 4.17 -1.77 -8.75
C ALA A 116 5.49 -2.54 -8.83
N VAL A 117 6.54 -1.96 -9.41
CA VAL A 117 7.83 -2.65 -9.52
C VAL A 117 8.37 -2.99 -8.13
N MET A 118 8.91 -4.19 -7.95
CA MET A 118 9.55 -4.55 -6.70
C MET A 118 10.89 -3.82 -6.58
N LEU A 119 11.08 -3.19 -5.42
CA LEU A 119 12.38 -2.67 -5.02
C LEU A 119 13.41 -3.81 -4.90
N PRO A 120 14.72 -3.50 -4.99
CA PRO A 120 15.76 -4.51 -4.85
C PRO A 120 15.58 -5.36 -3.58
N ASP A 121 16.04 -6.61 -3.69
CA ASP A 121 15.99 -7.54 -2.58
C ASP A 121 16.73 -6.99 -1.36
N LEU A 122 16.23 -7.30 -0.16
CA LEU A 122 16.80 -6.80 1.09
C LEU A 122 18.23 -7.29 1.36
N SER A 123 18.66 -8.38 0.70
CA SER A 123 20.05 -8.84 0.71
C SER A 123 21.00 -7.94 -0.08
N LEU A 124 20.50 -7.23 -1.09
CA LEU A 124 21.27 -6.29 -1.92
C LEU A 124 21.15 -4.86 -1.42
N ALA A 125 19.94 -4.43 -1.07
CA ALA A 125 19.65 -3.08 -0.60
C ALA A 125 18.81 -3.12 0.69
N VAL A 126 19.47 -2.83 1.79
CA VAL A 126 18.88 -2.89 3.13
C VAL A 126 17.85 -1.74 3.28
N ARG A 127 16.62 -1.98 3.81
CA ARG A 127 15.50 -0.98 3.96
C ARG A 127 14.89 -0.79 5.39
N ARG A 128 14.96 0.42 5.98
CA ARG A 128 14.84 0.88 7.39
C ARG A 128 13.43 1.37 7.57
N THR A 129 12.75 0.81 8.55
CA THR A 129 11.36 1.21 8.78
C THR A 129 11.32 2.15 9.98
N TRP A 130 10.89 3.38 9.74
CA TRP A 130 10.69 4.36 10.80
C TRP A 130 9.22 4.50 11.12
N ARG A 131 8.93 4.57 12.42
CA ARG A 131 7.58 4.87 12.89
C ARG A 131 7.32 6.36 12.67
N SER A 132 6.22 6.69 12.01
CA SER A 132 5.78 8.08 11.88
C SER A 132 5.52 8.69 13.28
N PRO A 133 6.06 9.88 13.60
CA PRO A 133 5.73 10.58 14.85
C PRO A 133 4.24 10.95 14.91
N TRP A 134 3.61 11.19 13.76
CA TRP A 134 2.17 11.43 13.64
C TRP A 134 1.37 10.16 13.34
N ARG A 135 1.91 8.97 13.63
CA ARG A 135 1.14 7.72 13.51
C ARG A 135 -0.12 7.79 14.37
N ARG A 136 -1.26 7.44 13.77
CA ARG A 136 -2.54 7.30 14.48
C ARG A 136 -2.54 6.17 15.51
N SER A 137 -3.53 6.14 16.38
CA SER A 137 -3.64 5.13 17.45
C SER A 137 -4.00 3.72 16.95
N TYR A 138 -4.57 3.59 15.75
CA TYR A 138 -5.20 2.35 15.24
C TYR A 138 -6.18 1.76 16.26
N SER A 139 -6.90 2.63 16.94
CA SER A 139 -7.86 2.30 17.99
C SER A 139 -9.13 3.10 17.77
N ARG A 140 -10.27 2.50 18.13
CA ARG A 140 -11.59 3.15 18.09
C ARG A 140 -11.80 4.13 19.24
N SER A 141 -11.07 3.97 20.34
CA SER A 141 -11.29 4.73 21.58
C SER A 141 -10.08 5.51 22.06
N LYS A 142 -8.86 5.13 21.65
CA LYS A 142 -7.63 5.81 22.09
C LYS A 142 -7.27 6.92 21.11
N LEU A 143 -6.97 8.09 21.64
CA LEU A 143 -6.35 9.18 20.89
C LEU A 143 -4.83 8.94 20.75
N ALA A 144 -4.24 9.43 19.67
CA ALA A 144 -2.80 9.55 19.52
C ALA A 144 -2.27 10.77 20.29
N LYS A 145 -0.99 10.76 20.68
CA LYS A 145 -0.40 11.86 21.48
C LYS A 145 -0.53 13.23 20.80
N TRP A 146 -0.29 13.26 19.48
CA TRP A 146 -0.38 14.47 18.68
C TRP A 146 -1.81 15.01 18.53
N GLU A 147 -2.84 14.20 18.80
CA GLU A 147 -4.25 14.64 18.79
C GLU A 147 -4.62 15.38 20.08
N SER A 148 -3.89 15.13 21.18
CA SER A 148 -4.12 15.77 22.49
C SER A 148 -3.15 16.90 22.83
N GLU A 149 -1.99 16.95 22.18
CA GLU A 149 -0.91 17.90 22.49
C GLU A 149 -0.71 18.90 21.33
N PRO A 150 -1.12 20.18 21.44
CA PRO A 150 -0.99 21.15 20.35
C PRO A 150 0.48 21.45 20.00
N ASP A 151 1.37 21.45 21.00
CA ASP A 151 2.81 21.72 20.82
C ASP A 151 3.64 20.46 20.52
N TYR A 152 3.02 19.34 20.10
CA TYR A 152 3.69 18.05 19.88
C TYR A 152 4.92 18.16 18.94
N CYS A 153 4.83 18.99 17.91
CA CYS A 153 5.93 19.22 16.96
C CYS A 153 7.22 19.71 17.64
N SER A 154 7.11 20.54 18.69
CA SER A 154 8.26 21.07 19.44
C SER A 154 9.09 19.96 20.12
N THR A 155 8.45 18.83 20.45
CA THR A 155 9.11 17.65 21.00
C THR A 155 9.72 16.80 19.88
N VAL A 156 9.01 16.63 18.76
CA VAL A 156 9.50 15.85 17.61
C VAL A 156 10.77 16.46 17.02
N THR A 157 10.82 17.78 16.85
CA THR A 157 12.00 18.50 16.33
C THR A 157 13.26 18.33 17.18
N LYS A 158 13.14 17.94 18.45
CA LYS A 158 14.27 17.67 19.36
C LYS A 158 14.68 16.19 19.39
N THR A 159 13.84 15.30 18.86
CA THR A 159 14.00 13.85 18.93
C THR A 159 14.73 13.32 17.70
N GLN A 160 15.72 12.43 17.89
CA GLN A 160 16.33 11.72 16.75
C GLN A 160 15.31 10.79 16.08
N PRO A 161 15.28 10.67 14.73
CA PRO A 161 16.20 11.28 13.76
C PRO A 161 15.74 12.66 13.22
N PHE A 162 14.64 13.22 13.70
CA PHE A 162 14.02 14.44 13.15
C PHE A 162 14.74 15.75 13.56
N ASN A 163 15.67 15.67 14.51
CA ASN A 163 16.46 16.81 14.98
C ASN A 163 17.72 17.10 14.14
N LYS A 164 17.98 16.33 13.07
CA LYS A 164 19.16 16.48 12.21
C LYS A 164 18.80 16.24 10.73
N GLY A 165 19.54 16.89 9.84
CA GLY A 165 19.46 16.69 8.40
C GLY A 165 18.12 17.12 7.79
N THR A 166 17.74 16.50 6.67
CA THR A 166 16.51 16.79 5.91
C THR A 166 15.30 16.03 6.43
N ARG A 167 15.48 15.11 7.40
CA ARG A 167 14.47 14.11 7.78
C ARG A 167 13.09 14.67 8.11
N LEU A 168 13.02 15.82 8.78
CA LEU A 168 11.75 16.48 9.09
C LEU A 168 11.09 17.05 7.84
N VAL A 169 11.87 17.67 6.95
CA VAL A 169 11.38 18.24 5.68
C VAL A 169 10.93 17.13 4.74
N ASP A 170 11.71 16.04 4.66
CA ASP A 170 11.32 14.88 3.87
C ASP A 170 10.02 14.24 4.36
N PHE A 171 9.82 14.25 5.68
CA PHE A 171 8.57 13.82 6.29
C PHE A 171 7.42 14.76 5.95
N ILE A 172 7.65 16.09 5.92
CA ILE A 172 6.64 17.08 5.50
C ILE A 172 6.21 16.84 4.05
N ASP A 173 7.16 16.62 3.12
CA ASP A 173 6.85 16.28 1.72
C ASP A 173 5.96 15.05 1.63
N LEU A 174 6.24 14.02 2.42
CA LEU A 174 5.44 12.80 2.47
C LEU A 174 4.02 13.06 3.00
N VAL A 175 3.89 13.92 4.02
CA VAL A 175 2.58 14.31 4.58
C VAL A 175 1.78 15.13 3.57
N ILE A 176 2.43 16.02 2.81
CA ILE A 176 1.79 16.76 1.71
C ILE A 176 1.27 15.78 0.66
N LEU A 177 2.08 14.80 0.26
CA LEU A 177 1.68 13.77 -0.69
C LEU A 177 0.47 12.96 -0.19
N ASP A 178 0.51 12.45 1.05
CA ASP A 178 -0.61 11.70 1.65
C ASP A 178 -1.88 12.55 1.72
N PHE A 179 -1.76 13.81 2.15
CA PHE A 179 -2.88 14.74 2.21
C PHE A 179 -3.56 14.96 0.84
N LEU A 180 -2.77 15.08 -0.23
CA LEU A 180 -3.29 15.24 -1.59
C LEU A 180 -3.95 13.97 -2.14
N MET A 181 -3.53 12.79 -1.68
CA MET A 181 -4.09 11.52 -2.13
C MET A 181 -5.36 11.15 -1.36
N THR A 182 -5.28 11.06 -0.04
CA THR A 182 -6.39 10.77 0.87
C THR A 182 -5.94 11.09 2.29
N PRO A 183 -6.71 11.84 3.10
CA PRO A 183 -6.17 12.45 4.33
C PRO A 183 -5.73 11.53 5.50
N LEU A 184 -5.57 10.20 5.37
CA LEU A 184 -5.61 9.33 6.57
C LEU A 184 -4.85 7.98 6.63
N LYS A 185 -3.83 7.67 5.81
CA LYS A 185 -3.19 6.31 5.87
C LYS A 185 -1.70 6.23 6.24
N LEU A 186 -1.02 7.33 6.56
CA LEU A 186 0.38 7.28 7.01
C LEU A 186 0.60 6.58 8.37
N GLN A 187 0.88 5.27 8.35
CA GLN A 187 1.29 4.51 9.55
C GLN A 187 2.79 4.59 9.81
N CYS A 188 3.58 4.47 8.74
CA CYS A 188 5.02 4.30 8.77
C CYS A 188 5.64 4.85 7.50
N VAL A 189 6.94 5.14 7.60
CA VAL A 189 7.74 5.60 6.48
C VAL A 189 8.91 4.65 6.31
N THR A 190 9.10 4.16 5.08
CA THR A 190 10.25 3.32 4.76
C THR A 190 11.36 4.20 4.21
N VAL A 191 12.47 4.24 4.90
CA VAL A 191 13.73 4.85 4.46
C VAL A 191 14.62 3.69 4.05
N ALA A 192 15.49 3.75 3.05
CA ALA A 192 16.38 2.61 2.82
C ALA A 192 17.38 2.42 4.01
N THR A 193 17.27 1.32 4.82
CA THR A 193 18.21 0.56 5.75
C THR A 193 17.64 -0.35 6.95
N SER A 194 17.10 -1.56 6.75
CA SER A 194 16.58 -2.68 7.63
C SER A 194 15.43 -2.57 8.70
N ARG A 195 14.47 -3.52 8.59
CA ARG A 195 13.69 -4.36 9.56
C ARG A 195 12.95 -3.72 10.77
N ARG A 196 11.61 -3.81 10.74
CA ARG A 196 10.74 -4.44 11.78
C ARG A 196 9.30 -4.62 11.26
N ARG A 197 8.66 -5.74 11.60
CA ARG A 197 7.24 -6.06 11.29
C ARG A 197 6.31 -5.09 12.04
N GLY A 198 5.27 -4.59 11.38
CA GLY A 198 4.19 -3.82 12.01
C GLY A 198 3.68 -2.58 11.25
N CYS A 199 4.14 -2.37 10.02
CA CYS A 199 3.72 -1.27 9.15
C CYS A 199 3.03 -1.87 7.93
N ALA A 200 1.78 -1.50 7.68
CA ALA A 200 1.05 -1.93 6.50
C ALA A 200 1.65 -1.29 5.24
N ASP A 201 1.75 -2.06 4.16
CA ASP A 201 2.40 -1.78 2.87
C ASP A 201 1.64 -0.76 1.99
N ASN A 202 1.20 0.36 2.59
CA ASN A 202 0.28 1.29 1.94
C ASN A 202 0.89 2.49 1.25
N LEU A 203 2.21 2.69 1.35
CA LEU A 203 2.96 3.54 0.43
C LEU A 203 4.45 3.20 0.61
N LEU A 204 5.08 2.60 -0.39
CA LEU A 204 6.54 2.45 -0.44
C LEU A 204 7.13 3.78 -0.93
N ALA A 205 7.01 4.85 -0.16
CA ALA A 205 7.74 6.08 -0.41
C ALA A 205 9.12 5.95 0.23
N GLU A 206 10.18 5.96 -0.59
CA GLU A 206 11.56 5.98 -0.09
C GLU A 206 11.98 7.42 0.22
N ILE A 207 12.33 7.70 1.47
CA ILE A 207 13.02 8.94 1.80
C ILE A 207 14.54 8.67 1.74
N PRO A 208 15.33 9.46 0.99
CA PRO A 208 16.80 9.35 1.01
C PRO A 208 17.41 9.64 2.40
N GLU A 209 18.69 9.33 2.60
CA GLU A 209 19.41 9.68 3.84
C GLU A 209 19.73 11.17 3.95
#